data_AF-A0A9E2FUG7-F1
#
_entry.id   AF-A0A9E2FUG7-F1
#
_cell.length_a   1.000
_cell.length_b   1.000
_cell.length_c   1.000
_cell.angle_alpha   90.00
_cell.angle_beta   90.00
_cell.angle_gamma   90.00
#
_symmetry.space_group_name_H-M   'P 1'
#
loop_
_entity.id
_entity.type
_entity.pdbx_description
1 polymer ?
#
loop_
_entity_poly.entity_id
_entity_poly.type
_entity_poly.pdbx_seq_one_letter_code
_entity_poly.pdbx_strand_id
1 'polypeptide(L)'
;MAVPDEPETDPMTDYLLSTFRNITRGRRFITTMVGAFPLPLSAREISDWLEAHPPAMPRAEIDEVIFTLDAMCLEAEEESAP
;
A
#
# COMPACT_ATOMS: atom_id res chain seq x y z
N MET A 1 -25.56 -12.73 6.93
CA MET A 1 -24.22 -13.34 7.07
C MET A 1 -23.58 -12.63 8.24
N ALA A 2 -23.24 -13.35 9.33
CA ALA A 2 -22.57 -12.73 10.46
C ALA A 2 -21.18 -12.30 9.98
N VAL A 3 -20.85 -11.02 10.15
CA VAL A 3 -19.49 -10.52 9.88
C VAL A 3 -18.58 -11.24 10.88
N PRO A 4 -17.54 -11.96 10.43
CA PRO A 4 -16.59 -12.58 11.34
C PRO A 4 -15.97 -11.52 12.26
N ASP A 5 -15.65 -11.90 13.49
CA ASP A 5 -14.92 -11.01 14.39
C ASP A 5 -13.57 -10.68 13.77
N GLU A 6 -13.23 -9.38 13.78
CA GLU A 6 -11.96 -8.90 13.24
C GLU A 6 -10.80 -9.57 14.00
N PRO A 7 -9.80 -10.15 13.30
CA PRO A 7 -8.68 -10.79 13.96
C PRO A 7 -7.95 -9.79 14.85
N GLU A 8 -7.47 -10.26 16.01
CA GLU A 8 -6.66 -9.45 16.90
C GLU A 8 -5.40 -8.99 16.14
N THR A 9 -5.35 -7.70 15.83
CA THR A 9 -4.27 -7.10 15.05
C THR A 9 -3.35 -6.41 16.04
N ASP A 10 -2.07 -6.77 16.03
CA ASP A 10 -1.10 -6.09 16.86
C ASP A 10 -0.88 -4.65 16.36
N PRO A 11 -0.46 -3.71 17.23
CA PRO A 11 -0.33 -2.31 16.86
C PRO A 11 0.64 -2.05 15.68
N MET A 12 1.64 -2.91 15.47
CA MET A 12 2.59 -2.74 14.37
C MET A 12 1.95 -3.14 13.04
N THR A 13 1.20 -4.24 13.01
CA THR A 13 0.46 -4.64 11.81
C THR A 13 -0.58 -3.59 11.42
N ASP A 14 -1.34 -3.05 12.39
CA ASP A 14 -2.30 -1.97 12.11
C ASP A 14 -1.61 -0.69 11.57
N TYR A 15 -0.47 -0.33 12.16
CA TYR A 15 0.35 0.78 11.66
C TYR A 15 0.80 0.56 10.20
N LEU A 16 1.31 -0.62 9.85
CA LEU A 16 1.79 -0.93 8.50
C LEU A 16 0.65 -0.95 7.48
N LEU A 17 -0.47 -1.58 7.81
CA LEU A 17 -1.64 -1.65 6.93
C LEU A 17 -2.28 -0.28 6.73
N SER A 18 -2.43 0.51 7.78
CA SER A 18 -2.96 1.87 7.69
C SER A 18 -2.03 2.79 6.90
N THR A 19 -0.71 2.66 7.09
CA THR A 19 0.31 3.37 6.32
C THR A 19 0.22 3.02 4.83
N PHE A 20 0.17 1.73 4.49
CA PHE A 20 -0.01 1.26 3.11
C PHE A 20 -1.28 1.81 2.47
N ARG A 21 -2.42 1.70 3.18
CA ARG A 21 -3.71 2.22 2.72
C ARG A 21 -3.67 3.72 2.44
N ASN A 22 -2.92 4.49 3.21
CA ASN A 22 -2.83 5.93 2.99
C ASN A 22 -1.86 6.28 1.86
N ILE A 23 -0.71 5.61 1.75
CA ILE A 23 0.26 5.82 0.66
C ILE A 23 -0.36 5.47 -0.69
N THR A 24 -1.10 4.37 -0.78
CA THR A 24 -1.76 3.92 -2.03
C THR A 24 -2.75 4.92 -2.62
N ARG A 25 -3.29 5.86 -1.82
CA ARG A 25 -4.12 6.96 -2.32
C ARG A 25 -3.35 7.97 -3.18
N GLY A 26 -2.05 8.07 -2.96
CA GLY A 26 -1.14 8.89 -3.75
C GLY A 26 -0.62 8.19 -5.01
N ARG A 27 -1.07 6.95 -5.29
CA ARG A 27 -0.57 6.17 -6.42
C ARG A 27 -0.75 6.91 -7.74
N ARG A 28 0.31 6.93 -8.54
CA ARG A 28 0.29 7.46 -9.90
C ARG A 28 -0.30 6.43 -10.86
N PHE A 29 -1.04 6.94 -11.84
CA PHE A 29 -1.62 6.13 -12.89
C PHE A 29 -1.10 6.60 -14.25
N ILE A 30 -0.85 5.67 -15.15
CA ILE A 30 -0.63 5.97 -16.56
C ILE A 30 -1.95 5.82 -17.31
N THR A 31 -2.41 6.92 -17.91
CA THR A 31 -3.61 6.95 -18.73
C THR A 31 -3.27 6.78 -20.20
N THR A 32 -3.96 5.86 -20.86
CA THR A 32 -3.80 5.53 -22.27
C THR A 32 -5.18 5.53 -22.96
N MET A 33 -5.19 5.37 -24.29
CA MET A 33 -6.44 5.23 -25.05
C MET A 33 -7.27 3.99 -24.66
N VAL A 34 -6.66 3.00 -23.99
CA VAL A 34 -7.32 1.74 -23.62
C VAL A 34 -7.68 1.65 -22.13
N GLY A 35 -7.25 2.62 -21.31
CA GLY A 35 -7.56 2.64 -19.88
C GLY A 35 -6.52 3.38 -19.04
N ALA A 36 -6.73 3.35 -17.72
CA ALA A 36 -5.79 3.84 -16.71
C ALA A 36 -5.16 2.64 -15.99
N PHE A 37 -3.84 2.61 -15.90
CA PHE A 37 -3.10 1.52 -15.26
C PHE A 37 -2.32 2.06 -14.06
N PRO A 38 -2.39 1.38 -12.89
CA PRO A 38 -1.63 1.76 -11.73
C PRO A 38 -0.14 1.58 -11.98
N LEU A 39 0.68 2.54 -11.56
CA LEU A 39 2.12 2.38 -11.51
C LEU A 39 2.53 1.83 -10.14
N PRO A 40 3.63 1.08 -10.04
CA PRO A 40 4.23 0.70 -8.76
C PRO A 40 4.48 1.91 -7.88
N LEU A 41 4.29 1.74 -6.58
CA LEU A 41 4.64 2.75 -5.60
C LEU A 41 6.15 3.00 -5.67
N SER A 42 6.55 4.26 -5.51
CA SER A 42 7.95 4.61 -5.40
C SER A 42 8.29 5.05 -3.98
N ALA A 43 9.59 5.07 -3.68
CA ALA A 43 10.06 5.56 -2.39
C ALA A 43 9.62 7.00 -2.08
N ARG A 44 9.24 7.78 -3.11
CA ARG A 44 8.73 9.15 -2.94
C ARG A 44 7.38 9.18 -2.24
N GLU A 45 6.41 8.39 -2.68
CA GLU A 45 5.08 8.37 -2.04
C GLU A 45 5.19 7.96 -0.56
N ILE A 46 6.13 7.06 -0.24
CA ILE A 46 6.43 6.66 1.14
C ILE A 46 7.10 7.81 1.91
N SER A 47 8.09 8.48 1.33
CA SER A 47 8.76 9.62 1.96
C SER A 47 7.79 10.77 2.25
N ASP A 48 6.98 11.15 1.26
CA ASP A 48 6.00 12.23 1.39
C ASP A 48 5.01 11.94 2.54
N TRP A 49 4.62 10.68 2.72
CA TRP A 49 3.76 10.27 3.84
C TRP A 49 4.48 10.34 5.20
N LEU A 50 5.69 9.81 5.28
CA LEU A 50 6.47 9.74 6.52
C LEU A 50 7.02 11.11 6.98
N GLU A 51 7.18 12.06 6.07
CA GLU A 51 7.47 13.45 6.41
C GLU A 51 6.32 14.10 7.18
N ALA A 52 5.07 13.80 6.81
CA ALA A 52 3.87 14.29 7.49
C ALA A 52 3.51 13.47 8.75
N HIS A 53 3.91 12.20 8.80
CA HIS A 53 3.58 11.26 9.87
C HIS A 53 4.86 10.55 10.35
N PRO A 54 5.48 11.01 11.46
CA PRO A 54 6.72 10.44 11.96
C PRO A 54 6.66 8.91 12.10
N PRO A 55 7.64 8.16 11.56
CA PRO A 55 7.57 6.71 11.53
C PRO A 55 7.70 6.09 12.92
N ALA A 56 6.93 5.04 13.19
CA ALA A 56 6.98 4.27 14.44
C ALA A 56 8.14 3.25 14.50
N MET A 57 8.80 3.00 13.36
CA MET A 57 9.84 1.98 13.19
C MET A 57 10.87 2.43 12.14
N PRO A 58 12.00 1.73 11.97
CA PRO A 58 13.00 2.08 10.96
C PRO A 58 12.42 2.15 9.54
N ARG A 59 12.83 3.19 8.80
CA ARG A 59 12.35 3.44 7.43
C ARG A 59 12.52 2.23 6.50
N ALA A 60 13.63 1.51 6.62
CA ALA A 60 13.92 0.37 5.76
C ALA A 60 12.89 -0.77 5.92
N GLU A 61 12.42 -1.01 7.14
CA GLU A 61 11.41 -2.04 7.42
C GLU A 61 10.03 -1.62 6.86
N ILE A 62 9.71 -0.32 6.94
CA ILE A 62 8.50 0.23 6.32
C ILE A 62 8.57 0.04 4.80
N ASP A 63 9.67 0.45 4.16
CA ASP A 63 9.85 0.33 2.71
C ASP A 63 9.68 -1.12 2.24
N GLU A 64 10.30 -2.08 2.93
CA GLU A 64 10.21 -3.50 2.60
C GLU A 64 8.77 -4.02 2.63
N VAL A 65 8.01 -3.69 3.68
CA VAL A 65 6.60 -4.10 3.80
C VAL A 65 5.74 -3.41 2.75
N ILE A 66 5.89 -2.10 2.57
CA ILE A 66 5.07 -1.32 1.63
C ILE A 66 5.29 -1.80 0.19
N PHE A 67 6.54 -2.04 -0.22
CA PHE A 67 6.82 -2.55 -1.57
C PHE A 67 6.33 -3.99 -1.76
N THR A 68 6.40 -4.82 -0.72
CA THR A 68 5.89 -6.19 -0.79
C THR A 68 4.36 -6.20 -0.96
N LEU A 69 3.64 -5.42 -0.14
CA LEU A 69 2.19 -5.26 -0.25
C LEU A 69 1.78 -4.67 -1.61
N ASP A 70 2.56 -3.70 -2.11
CA ASP A 70 2.35 -3.10 -3.43
C ASP A 70 2.41 -4.14 -4.55
N ALA A 71 3.47 -4.96 -4.56
CA ALA A 71 3.65 -6.04 -5.53
C ALA A 71 2.48 -7.04 -5.48
N MET A 72 2.09 -7.48 -4.28
CA MET A 72 0.95 -8.39 -4.09
C MET A 72 -0.36 -7.83 -4.63
N CYS A 73 -0.62 -6.52 -4.43
CA CYS A 73 -1.81 -5.88 -4.98
C CYS A 73 -1.79 -5.81 -6.50
N LEU A 74 -0.66 -5.45 -7.10
CA LEU A 74 -0.53 -5.38 -8.56
C LEU A 74 -0.66 -6.77 -9.21
N GLU A 75 -0.05 -7.80 -8.62
CA GLU A 75 -0.21 -9.19 -9.06
C GLU A 75 -1.67 -9.65 -9.00
N ALA A 76 -2.38 -9.34 -7.91
CA ALA A 76 -3.79 -9.68 -7.76
C ALA A 76 -4.68 -8.95 -8.79
N GLU A 77 -4.36 -7.71 -9.13
CA GLU A 77 -5.07 -6.95 -10.17
C GLU A 77 -4.82 -7.55 -11.56
N GLU A 78 -3.59 -7.95 -11.88
CA GLU A 78 -3.24 -8.62 -13.13
C GLU A 78 -3.97 -9.97 -13.29
N GLU A 79 -4.06 -10.79 -12.22
CA GLU A 79 -4.80 -12.06 -12.26
C GLU A 79 -6.31 -11.86 -12.42
N SER A 80 -6.84 -10.72 -11.96
CA SER A 80 -8.26 -10.37 -12.09
C SER A 80 -8.62 -9.72 -13.44
N ALA A 81 -7.64 -9.42 -14.29
CA ALA A 81 -7.87 -8.86 -15.61
C ALA A 81 -8.44 -9.93 -16.58
N PRO A 82 -9.54 -9.64 -17.30
CA PRO A 82 -10.22 -10.60 -18.18
C PRO A 82 -9.45 -10.95 -19.46
#